data_AF-A0A3D1E4V4-F1
#
_entry.id   AF-A0A3D1E4V4-F1
#
_cell.length_a   1.000
_cell.length_b   1.000
_cell.length_c   1.000
_cell.angle_alpha   90.00
_cell.angle_beta   90.00
_cell.angle_gamma   90.00
#
_symmetry.space_group_name_H-M   'P 1'
#
loop_
_entity.id
_entity.type
_entity.pdbx_description
1 polymer ?
#
loop_
_entity_poly.entity_id
_entity_poly.type
_entity_poly.pdbx_seq_one_letter_code
_entity_poly.pdbx_strand_id
1 'polypeptide(L)' 'PDYPKNTPIAPGDSGQLTVNFNGTGMNKVTKTIRVEANTASGFENIKIEAFIEANN' A
#
# COMPACT_ATOMS: atom_id res chain seq x y z
N PRO A 1 4.74 4.12 -5.41
CA PRO A 1 4.80 2.82 -4.68
C PRO A 1 5.76 1.92 -5.45
N ASP A 2 6.61 1.20 -4.72
CA ASP A 2 7.50 0.20 -5.27
C ASP A 2 6.98 -1.19 -4.89
N TYR A 3 6.89 -2.07 -5.87
CA TYR A 3 6.30 -3.41 -5.74
C TYR A 3 6.78 -4.28 -6.89
N PRO A 4 6.79 -5.62 -6.74
CA PRO A 4 7.13 -6.54 -7.82
C PRO A 4 6.18 -6.34 -9.00
N LYS A 5 6.70 -5.80 -10.11
CA LYS A 5 5.95 -5.58 -11.35
C LYS A 5 6.21 -6.74 -12.29
N ASN A 6 5.14 -7.36 -12.80
CA ASN A 6 5.22 -8.50 -13.72
C ASN A 6 6.05 -9.69 -13.18
N THR A 7 6.19 -9.80 -11.86
CA THR A 7 6.83 -10.95 -11.20
C THR A 7 5.73 -11.72 -10.48
N PRO A 8 5.29 -12.88 -10.98
CA PRO A 8 4.29 -13.70 -10.31
C PRO A 8 4.77 -14.10 -8.91
N ILE A 9 3.89 -14.02 -7.93
CA ILE A 9 4.14 -14.54 -6.59
C ILE A 9 3.67 -16.00 -6.57
N ALA A 10 4.56 -16.94 -6.28
CA ALA A 10 4.19 -18.36 -6.22
C ALA A 10 3.28 -18.65 -5.02
N PRO A 11 2.47 -19.72 -5.04
CA PRO A 11 1.67 -20.11 -3.89
C PRO A 11 2.55 -20.38 -2.66
N GLY A 12 2.29 -19.64 -1.58
CA GLY A 12 3.07 -19.73 -0.33
C GLY A 12 4.20 -18.69 -0.20
N ASP A 13 4.53 -17.97 -1.27
CA ASP A 13 5.50 -16.87 -1.24
C ASP A 13 4.86 -15.52 -0.86
N SER A 14 5.71 -14.56 -0.48
CA SER A 14 5.32 -13.19 -0.13
C SER A 14 5.98 -12.16 -1.04
N GLY A 15 5.25 -11.11 -1.43
CA GLY A 15 5.80 -9.92 -2.09
C GLY A 15 5.84 -8.71 -1.15
N GLN A 16 6.83 -7.83 -1.32
CA GLN A 16 6.94 -6.59 -0.55
C GLN A 16 6.37 -5.40 -1.35
N LEU A 17 5.53 -4.59 -0.71
CA LEU A 17 5.01 -3.33 -1.24
C LEU A 17 5.55 -2.17 -0.39
N THR A 18 6.40 -1.35 -0.98
CA THR A 18 6.92 -0.13 -0.34
C THR A 18 6.09 1.06 -0.78
N VAL A 19 5.37 1.66 0.17
CA VAL A 19 4.57 2.86 -0.07
C VAL A 19 5.28 4.07 0.50
N ASN A 20 5.72 4.97 -0.39
CA ASN A 20 6.16 6.29 0.02
C ASN A 20 4.93 7.20 0.14
N PHE A 21 4.55 7.52 1.37
CA PHE A 21 3.42 8.36 1.70
C PHE A 21 3.93 9.75 2.12
N ASN A 22 4.12 10.63 1.14
CA ASN A 22 4.30 12.07 1.39
C ASN A 22 2.93 12.73 1.51
N GLY A 23 2.26 12.52 2.64
CA GLY A 23 0.99 13.16 2.91
C GLY A 23 1.15 14.68 3.00
N THR A 24 0.25 15.43 2.37
CA THR A 24 0.11 16.87 2.54
C THR A 24 -1.17 17.18 3.30
N GLY A 25 -1.16 18.22 4.14
CA GLY A 25 -2.30 18.62 4.98
C GLY A 25 -2.02 18.48 6.49
N MET A 26 -2.97 18.92 7.32
CA MET A 26 -2.98 18.70 8.77
C MET A 26 -4.06 17.67 9.12
N ASN A 27 -3.83 16.92 10.20
CA ASN A 27 -4.75 15.92 10.78
C ASN A 27 -4.69 14.53 10.12
N LYS A 28 -5.67 13.68 10.46
CA LYS A 28 -5.76 12.29 10.02
C LYS A 28 -6.02 12.20 8.51
N VAL A 29 -5.10 11.57 7.79
CA VAL A 29 -5.22 11.21 6.38
C VAL A 29 -5.38 9.70 6.26
N THR A 30 -6.37 9.27 5.49
CA THR A 30 -6.61 7.86 5.17
C THR A 30 -6.53 7.67 3.66
N LYS A 31 -5.73 6.71 3.21
CA LYS A 31 -5.69 6.28 1.80
C LYS A 31 -5.92 4.78 1.71
N THR A 32 -6.75 4.38 0.76
CA THR A 32 -6.99 2.97 0.45
C THR A 32 -6.31 2.63 -0.87
N ILE A 33 -5.50 1.58 -0.88
CA ILE A 33 -4.81 1.05 -2.05
C ILE A 33 -5.46 -0.28 -2.40
N ARG A 34 -5.96 -0.40 -3.63
CA ARG A 34 -6.38 -1.69 -4.20
C ARG A 34 -5.18 -2.32 -4.89
N VAL A 35 -4.79 -3.52 -4.46
CA VAL A 35 -3.72 -4.31 -5.06
C VAL A 35 -4.37 -5.47 -5.81
N GLU A 36 -4.15 -5.54 -7.11
CA GLU A 36 -4.56 -6.68 -7.93
C GLU A 36 -3.35 -7.60 -8.10
N ALA A 37 -3.51 -8.87 -7.74
CA ALA A 37 -2.43 -9.83 -7.70
C ALA A 37 -2.96 -11.24 -7.98
N ASN A 38 -2.06 -12.15 -8.32
CA ASN A 38 -2.37 -13.56 -8.54
C ASN A 38 -2.55 -14.34 -7.22
N THR A 39 -3.13 -13.70 -6.19
CA THR A 39 -3.49 -14.34 -4.91
C THR A 39 -4.83 -15.07 -5.01
N ALA A 40 -5.16 -15.90 -4.03
CA ALA A 40 -6.44 -16.62 -3.99
C ALA A 40 -7.66 -15.69 -4.07
N SER A 41 -7.57 -14.49 -3.47
CA SER A 41 -8.62 -13.47 -3.50
C SER A 41 -8.68 -12.68 -4.81
N GLY A 42 -7.62 -12.70 -5.63
CA GLY A 42 -7.46 -11.91 -6.86
C GLY A 42 -7.22 -10.41 -6.66
N PHE A 43 -7.67 -9.85 -5.54
CA PHE A 43 -7.36 -8.49 -5.12
C PHE A 43 -7.36 -8.36 -3.60
N GLU A 44 -6.57 -7.43 -3.10
CA GLU A 44 -6.47 -7.08 -1.67
C GLU A 44 -6.58 -5.57 -1.49
N ASN A 45 -7.27 -5.12 -0.44
CA ASN A 45 -7.38 -3.69 -0.13
C ASN A 45 -6.53 -3.35 1.10
N ILE A 46 -5.56 -2.48 0.92
CA ILE A 46 -4.64 -2.02 1.97
C ILE A 46 -5.05 -0.60 2.37
N LYS A 47 -5.43 -0.42 3.63
CA LYS A 47 -5.78 0.89 4.20
C LYS A 47 -4.58 1.45 4.96
N ILE A 48 -4.11 2.62 4.54
CA ILE A 48 -3.04 3.37 5.19
C ILE A 48 -3.66 4.55 5.91
N GLU A 49 -3.51 4.59 7.24
CA GLU A 49 -3.92 5.70 8.09
C GLU A 49 -2.67 6.38 8.65
N ALA A 50 -2.59 7.70 8.51
CA ALA A 50 -1.51 8.51 9.06
C ALA A 50 -2.08 9.80 9.67
N PHE A 51 -1.46 10.31 10.72
CA PHE A 51 -1.77 11.64 11.26
C PHE A 51 -0.61 12.57 10.92
N ILE A 52 -0.88 13.65 10.19
CA ILE A 52 0.16 14.60 9.78
C ILE A 52 0.18 15.75 10.77
N GLU A 53 1.32 15.90 11.42
CA GLU A 53 1.62 17.07 12.26
C GLU A 53 2.10 18.21 11.36
N ALA A 54 1.64 19.43 11.64
CA ALA A 54 2.27 20.60 11.04
C ALA A 54 3.67 20.72 11.64
N ASN A 55 4.71 20.68 10.80
CA ASN A 55 6.04 21.08 11.22
C ASN A 55 5.96 22.56 11.62
N ASN A 56 6.08 22.84 12.93
CA ASN A 56 6.22 24.19 13.47
C ASN A 56 7.55 24.81 13.04
#